data_AF-A0A9P7FJX5-F1
#
_entry.id   AF-A0A9P7FJX5-F1
#
_cell.length_a   1.000
_cell.length_b   1.000
_cell.length_c   1.000
_cell.angle_alpha   90.00
_cell.angle_beta   90.00
_cell.angle_gamma   90.00
#
_symmetry.space_group_name_H-M   'P 1'
#
loop_
_entity.id
_entity.type
_entity.pdbx_description
1 polymer ?
#
loop_
_entity_poly.entity_id
_entity_poly.type
_entity_poly.pdbx_seq_one_letter_code
_entity_poly.pdbx_strand_id
1 'polypeptide(L)'
;MGIGRIHEILISPEDHKTVIHVALQLFTFLDTLHASVHLPCLNLTDDEVVVMASDIICIVNLQHNCINSQCTDTLEQHVRQEWIETSRTKPTIRHKSTPHFLVNAYSLHNYAHIHLVIPETLRETPLRVTNVAEVQAMAVQHMKEKKASKKAGDAPQEAESTKNDVQGLLIPVPAFDK
;
A
#
# COMPACT_ATOMS: atom_id res chain seq x y z
N MET A 1 1.17 19.44 15.09
CA MET A 1 1.03 17.97 14.91
C MET A 1 1.89 17.60 13.72
N GLY A 2 2.69 16.55 13.81
CA GLY A 2 3.65 16.16 12.76
C GLY A 2 3.72 14.64 12.61
N ILE A 3 4.46 14.19 11.60
CA ILE A 3 4.71 12.76 11.36
C ILE A 3 6.18 12.51 11.66
N GLY A 4 6.47 11.42 12.38
CA GLY A 4 7.83 11.00 12.71
C GLY A 4 8.03 9.50 12.56
N ARG A 5 9.25 9.11 12.22
CA ARG A 5 9.74 7.73 12.27
C ARG A 5 10.33 7.49 13.65
N ILE A 6 9.85 6.46 14.35
CA ILE A 6 10.45 6.03 15.60
C ILE A 6 11.90 5.60 15.33
N HIS A 7 12.84 6.30 15.95
CA HIS A 7 14.25 5.95 15.94
C HIS A 7 14.55 5.05 17.14
N GLU A 8 14.10 5.45 18.33
CA GLU A 8 14.31 4.72 19.58
C GLU A 8 13.09 4.84 20.52
N ILE A 9 12.91 3.82 21.36
CA ILE A 9 11.90 3.78 22.42
C ILE A 9 12.64 3.72 23.75
N LEU A 10 12.42 4.74 24.59
CA LEU A 10 13.12 4.90 25.86
C LEU A 10 12.21 4.45 27.02
N ILE A 11 12.68 3.42 27.73
CA ILE A 11 11.94 2.75 28.80
C ILE A 11 12.47 3.23 30.16
N SER A 12 11.59 3.33 31.16
CA SER A 12 11.99 3.67 32.52
C SER A 12 13.08 2.72 33.05
N PRO A 13 14.12 3.24 33.73
CA PRO A 13 15.05 2.40 34.46
C PRO A 13 14.40 1.78 35.71
N GLU A 14 13.36 2.39 36.26
CA GLU A 14 12.66 1.93 37.46
C GLU A 14 11.57 0.89 37.14
N ASP A 15 10.99 0.97 35.94
CA ASP A 15 9.99 0.02 35.43
C ASP A 15 10.20 -0.26 33.94
N HIS A 16 10.84 -1.39 33.64
CA HIS A 16 11.14 -1.82 32.28
C HIS A 16 9.92 -2.16 31.41
N LYS A 17 8.70 -2.01 31.93
CA LYS A 17 7.46 -2.17 31.15
C LYS A 17 6.87 -0.84 30.70
N THR A 18 7.35 0.27 31.24
CA THR A 18 6.77 1.59 30.97
C THR A 18 7.65 2.37 30.01
N VAL A 19 7.12 2.61 28.81
CA VAL A 19 7.72 3.54 27.84
C VAL A 19 7.42 4.96 28.31
N ILE A 20 8.47 5.76 28.56
CA ILE A 20 8.31 7.14 28.99
C ILE A 20 8.47 8.09 27.82
N HIS A 21 9.52 7.89 27.01
CA HIS A 21 9.87 8.77 25.92
C HIS A 21 10.06 8.00 24.62
N VAL A 22 9.87 8.70 23.50
CA VAL A 22 10.10 8.17 22.16
C VAL A 22 10.94 9.17 21.38
N ALA A 23 12.05 8.71 20.82
CA ALA A 23 12.86 9.51 19.90
C ALA A 23 12.33 9.32 18.47
N LEU A 24 12.04 10.44 17.81
CA LEU A 24 11.45 10.49 16.48
C LEU A 24 12.36 11.27 15.54
N GLN A 25 12.57 10.73 14.34
CA GLN A 25 13.08 11.49 13.21
C GLN A 25 11.88 12.03 12.40
N LEU A 26 11.88 13.31 12.08
CA LEU A 26 10.70 13.98 11.53
C LEU A 26 10.55 13.82 10.01
N PHE A 27 9.32 14.03 9.56
CA PHE A 27 8.99 14.18 8.15
C PHE A 27 8.42 15.57 7.88
N THR A 28 8.68 16.08 6.68
CA THR A 28 8.06 17.29 6.14
C THR A 28 7.26 16.99 4.89
N PHE A 29 6.10 17.63 4.75
CA PHE A 29 5.30 17.54 3.53
C PHE A 29 5.97 18.31 2.39
N LEU A 30 5.88 17.74 1.19
CA LEU A 30 6.13 18.50 -0.04
C LEU A 30 4.88 19.33 -0.39
N ASP A 31 5.07 20.44 -1.09
CA ASP A 31 4.00 21.37 -1.43
C ASP A 31 3.02 20.85 -2.50
N THR A 32 3.33 19.72 -3.14
CA THR A 32 2.53 19.15 -4.22
C THR A 32 2.25 17.67 -4.01
N LEU A 33 1.08 17.24 -4.50
CA LEU A 33 0.75 15.82 -4.61
C LEU A 33 1.66 15.14 -5.62
N HIS A 34 1.90 13.84 -5.42
CA HIS A 34 2.60 13.03 -6.40
C HIS A 34 1.90 13.06 -7.77
N ALA A 35 2.62 13.35 -8.86
CA ALA A 35 2.02 13.52 -10.19
C ALA A 35 1.17 12.32 -10.66
N SER A 36 1.67 11.09 -10.51
CA SER A 36 0.94 9.88 -10.99
C SER A 36 -0.14 9.41 -10.01
N VAL A 37 0.19 9.29 -8.72
CA VAL A 37 -0.71 8.69 -7.72
C VAL A 37 -1.49 9.71 -6.91
N HIS A 38 -1.26 11.00 -7.09
CA HIS A 38 -2.02 12.07 -6.44
C HIS A 38 -2.15 11.88 -4.92
N LEU A 39 -1.05 11.44 -4.28
CA LEU A 39 -0.94 11.25 -2.83
C LEU A 39 0.00 12.30 -2.23
N PRO A 40 -0.20 12.71 -0.97
CA PRO A 40 0.74 13.57 -0.26
C PRO A 40 2.12 12.93 -0.16
N CYS A 41 3.14 13.69 -0.54
CA CYS A 41 4.53 13.26 -0.44
C CYS A 41 5.17 13.80 0.84
N LEU A 42 6.06 13.00 1.43
CA LEU A 42 6.88 13.38 2.56
C LEU A 42 8.37 13.23 2.23
N ASN A 43 9.19 14.09 2.82
CA ASN A 43 10.62 13.90 2.96
C ASN A 43 10.96 13.57 4.41
N LEU A 44 11.75 12.51 4.61
CA LEU A 44 12.42 12.27 5.88
C LEU A 44 13.53 13.32 6.05
N THR A 45 13.54 14.01 7.19
CA THR A 45 14.50 15.07 7.51
C THR A 45 15.57 14.55 8.47
N ASP A 46 16.65 15.30 8.65
CA ASP A 46 17.64 15.03 9.70
C ASP A 46 17.20 15.56 11.08
N ASP A 47 16.07 16.27 11.14
CA ASP A 47 15.50 16.77 12.39
C ASP A 47 15.01 15.62 13.28
N GLU A 48 15.47 15.62 14.53
CA GLU A 48 15.10 14.64 15.55
C GLU A 48 14.51 15.33 16.78
N VAL A 49 13.53 14.68 17.40
CA VAL A 49 12.87 15.15 18.62
C VAL A 49 12.61 13.99 19.58
N VAL A 50 12.65 14.29 20.87
CA VAL A 50 12.21 13.37 21.92
C VAL A 50 10.89 13.87 22.47
N VAL A 51 9.87 13.02 22.46
CA VAL A 51 8.52 13.33 22.95
C VAL A 51 8.11 12.36 24.04
N MET A 52 7.09 12.71 24.83
CA MET A 52 6.50 11.76 25.76
C MET A 52 5.75 10.68 24.98
N ALA A 53 5.74 9.45 25.50
CA ALA A 53 4.96 8.37 24.90
C ALA A 53 3.46 8.73 24.78
N SER A 54 2.94 9.53 25.71
CA SER A 54 1.57 10.06 25.71
C SER A 54 1.28 11.02 24.56
N ASP A 55 2.31 11.61 23.93
CA ASP A 55 2.15 12.54 22.81
C ASP A 55 2.00 11.80 21.47
N ILE A 56 2.22 10.48 21.45
CA ILE A 56 2.03 9.64 20.27
C ILE A 56 0.54 9.33 20.10
N ILE A 57 -0.07 9.97 19.09
CA ILE A 57 -1.51 9.87 18.84
C ILE A 57 -1.87 8.55 18.14
N CYS A 58 -1.18 8.23 17.04
CA CYS A 58 -1.51 7.08 16.22
C CYS A 58 -0.37 6.68 15.27
N ILE A 59 -0.46 5.46 14.73
CA ILE A 59 0.43 4.99 13.66
C ILE A 59 -0.11 5.47 12.31
N VAL A 60 0.79 5.91 11.44
CA VAL A 60 0.51 6.25 10.05
C VAL A 60 1.24 5.29 9.11
N ASN A 61 0.61 4.94 7.99
CA ASN A 61 1.23 4.09 6.98
C ASN A 61 1.91 4.97 5.92
N LEU A 62 3.24 4.90 5.89
CA LEU A 62 4.07 5.55 4.88
C LEU A 62 4.65 4.50 3.94
N GLN A 63 4.59 4.77 2.65
CA GLN A 63 5.17 3.92 1.62
C GLN A 63 6.35 4.63 0.98
N HIS A 64 7.43 3.91 0.69
CA HIS A 64 8.55 4.47 -0.07
C HIS A 64 8.07 4.95 -1.45
N ASN A 65 8.53 6.12 -1.90
CA ASN A 65 8.21 6.63 -3.22
C ASN A 65 9.06 5.90 -4.29
N CYS A 66 8.73 4.64 -4.54
CA CYS A 66 9.39 3.80 -5.53
C CYS A 66 9.22 4.32 -6.95
N ILE A 67 8.12 5.01 -7.25
CA ILE A 67 7.80 5.52 -8.59
C ILE A 67 8.86 6.53 -9.00
N ASN A 68 9.07 7.57 -8.18
CA ASN A 68 10.08 8.58 -8.48
C ASN A 68 11.51 8.07 -8.22
N SER A 69 11.70 7.19 -7.25
CA SER A 69 13.02 6.61 -6.95
C SER A 69 13.46 5.53 -7.95
N GLN A 70 12.55 5.07 -8.81
CA GLN A 70 12.78 4.01 -9.79
C GLN A 70 13.42 2.76 -9.15
N CYS A 71 12.79 2.23 -8.10
CA CYS A 71 13.25 1.01 -7.45
C CYS A 71 12.85 -0.21 -8.29
N THR A 72 13.77 -0.67 -9.13
CA THR A 72 13.57 -1.80 -10.06
C THR A 72 14.23 -3.09 -9.60
N ASP A 73 15.23 -2.98 -8.73
CA ASP A 73 15.97 -4.13 -8.24
C ASP A 73 15.08 -5.00 -7.37
N THR A 74 15.26 -6.32 -7.46
CA THR A 74 14.53 -7.29 -6.64
C THR A 74 15.48 -8.14 -5.83
N LEU A 75 14.96 -8.66 -4.73
CA LEU A 75 15.61 -9.53 -3.78
C LEU A 75 14.72 -10.74 -3.53
N GLU A 76 15.31 -11.91 -3.33
CA GLU A 76 14.56 -13.04 -2.79
C GLU A 76 14.42 -12.88 -1.28
N GLN A 77 13.18 -12.94 -0.80
CA GLN A 77 12.88 -12.90 0.62
C GLN A 77 12.08 -14.14 1.00
N HIS A 78 12.48 -14.81 2.08
CA HIS A 78 11.71 -15.91 2.64
C HIS A 78 10.34 -15.45 3.11
N VAL A 79 9.32 -16.22 2.75
CA VAL A 79 7.95 -15.98 3.17
C VAL A 79 7.81 -16.46 4.61
N ARG A 80 7.36 -15.57 5.50
CA ARG A 80 6.92 -15.93 6.85
C ARG A 80 5.42 -16.17 6.88
N GLN A 81 5.01 -17.25 7.55
CA GLN A 81 3.61 -17.55 7.85
C GLN A 81 3.50 -17.82 9.35
N GLU A 82 2.56 -17.17 10.04
CA GLU A 82 2.36 -17.33 11.49
C GLU A 82 3.66 -17.18 12.31
N TRP A 83 4.51 -16.23 11.93
CA TRP A 83 5.85 -15.98 12.52
C TRP A 83 6.92 -17.03 12.22
N ILE A 84 6.58 -18.12 11.53
CA ILE A 84 7.52 -19.18 11.13
C ILE A 84 8.04 -18.87 9.72
N GLU A 85 9.35 -18.92 9.55
CA GLU A 85 9.99 -18.81 8.24
C GLU A 85 9.77 -20.09 7.44
N THR A 86 9.28 -19.94 6.21
CA THR A 86 9.03 -21.07 5.33
C THR A 86 10.17 -21.23 4.32
N SER A 87 10.27 -22.41 3.72
CA SER A 87 11.18 -22.67 2.60
C SER A 87 10.80 -21.91 1.32
N ARG A 88 9.62 -21.29 1.26
CA ARG A 88 9.16 -20.55 0.09
C ARG A 88 9.80 -19.16 0.09
N THR A 89 10.36 -18.76 -1.04
CA THR A 89 10.83 -17.40 -1.27
C THR A 89 9.85 -16.65 -2.17
N LYS A 90 9.90 -15.31 -2.10
CA LYS A 90 9.21 -14.43 -3.04
C LYS A 90 10.14 -13.30 -3.48
N PRO A 91 10.04 -12.83 -4.74
CA PRO A 91 10.72 -11.61 -5.16
C PRO A 91 10.10 -10.42 -4.42
N THR A 92 10.95 -9.57 -3.85
CA THR A 92 10.58 -8.33 -3.15
C THR A 92 11.41 -7.19 -3.71
N ILE A 93 10.82 -6.00 -3.84
CA ILE A 93 11.52 -4.82 -4.36
C ILE A 93 12.61 -4.40 -3.37
N ARG A 94 13.84 -4.23 -3.85
CA ARG A 94 14.93 -3.60 -3.12
C ARG A 94 14.80 -2.09 -3.27
N HIS A 95 14.42 -1.43 -2.18
CA HIS A 95 14.31 0.03 -2.17
C HIS A 95 15.68 0.68 -2.22
N LYS A 96 15.79 1.76 -3.00
CA LYS A 96 16.95 2.66 -2.94
C LYS A 96 16.86 3.48 -1.66
N SER A 97 18.01 3.86 -1.11
CA SER A 97 18.10 4.68 0.10
C SER A 97 17.79 6.15 -0.20
N THR A 98 16.54 6.45 -0.58
CA THR A 98 16.05 7.81 -0.77
C THR A 98 15.08 8.19 0.35
N PRO A 99 15.06 9.46 0.80
CA PRO A 99 14.24 9.91 1.91
C PRO A 99 12.80 10.25 1.50
N HIS A 100 12.31 9.75 0.35
CA HIS A 100 11.03 10.15 -0.22
C HIS A 100 9.94 9.12 0.04
N PHE A 101 8.83 9.58 0.59
CA PHE A 101 7.72 8.73 1.02
C PHE A 101 6.37 9.29 0.57
N LEU A 102 5.36 8.42 0.56
CA LEU A 102 3.97 8.71 0.27
C LEU A 102 3.14 8.37 1.50
N VAL A 103 2.24 9.27 1.89
CA VAL A 103 1.27 9.00 2.97
C VAL A 103 0.10 8.23 2.40
N ASN A 104 -0.29 7.13 3.05
CA ASN A 104 -1.58 6.51 2.76
C ASN A 104 -2.72 7.37 3.34
N ALA A 105 -3.11 8.42 2.60
CA ALA A 105 -4.18 9.33 2.97
C ALA A 105 -5.56 8.65 3.06
N TYR A 106 -5.70 7.44 2.51
CA TYR A 106 -6.95 6.66 2.49
C TYR A 106 -6.91 5.46 3.45
N SER A 107 -6.04 5.49 4.46
CA SER A 107 -6.01 4.46 5.49
C SER A 107 -7.37 4.34 6.18
N LEU A 108 -7.89 3.11 6.30
CA LEU A 108 -9.13 2.84 7.04
C LEU A 108 -8.98 3.13 8.54
N HIS A 109 -7.76 2.97 9.06
CA HIS A 109 -7.42 3.23 10.45
C HIS A 109 -6.81 4.63 10.59
N ASN A 110 -7.13 5.32 11.68
CA ASN A 110 -6.59 6.63 12.04
C ASN A 110 -6.83 7.73 10.99
N TYR A 111 -7.78 7.53 10.06
CA TYR A 111 -8.08 8.45 8.96
C TYR A 111 -8.26 9.89 9.43
N ALA A 112 -9.05 10.11 10.48
CA ALA A 112 -9.32 11.45 11.00
C ALA A 112 -8.02 12.18 11.41
N HIS A 113 -7.11 11.50 12.11
CA HIS A 113 -5.83 12.08 12.51
C HIS A 113 -4.88 12.29 11.33
N ILE A 114 -4.84 11.34 10.40
CA ILE A 114 -4.04 11.45 9.16
C ILE A 114 -4.53 12.63 8.32
N HIS A 115 -5.84 12.76 8.13
CA HIS A 115 -6.43 13.86 7.37
C HIS A 115 -6.16 15.22 8.02
N LEU A 116 -6.22 15.30 9.36
CA LEU A 116 -5.91 16.53 10.10
C LEU A 116 -4.45 16.96 9.97
N VAL A 117 -3.49 16.03 9.93
CA VAL A 117 -2.06 16.37 9.81
C VAL A 117 -1.65 16.75 8.37
N ILE A 118 -2.37 16.27 7.36
CA ILE A 118 -2.12 16.64 5.96
C ILE A 118 -2.47 18.13 5.76
N PRO A 119 -1.58 18.94 5.15
CA PRO A 119 -1.85 20.33 4.77
C PRO A 119 -3.10 20.45 3.91
N GLU A 120 -3.90 21.49 4.11
CA GLU A 120 -5.19 21.67 3.42
C GLU A 120 -5.04 21.63 1.89
N THR A 121 -3.98 22.23 1.36
CA THR A 121 -3.62 22.23 -0.07
C THR A 121 -3.35 20.85 -0.66
N LEU A 122 -3.14 19.82 0.17
CA LEU A 122 -2.85 18.44 -0.22
C LEU A 122 -4.00 17.47 0.11
N ARG A 123 -5.12 17.96 0.63
CA ARG A 123 -6.28 17.10 0.98
C ARG A 123 -7.16 16.80 -0.23
N GLU A 124 -7.19 17.72 -1.20
CA GLU A 124 -7.99 17.57 -2.40
C GLU A 124 -7.29 16.67 -3.41
N THR A 125 -7.72 15.42 -3.48
CA THR A 125 -7.25 14.49 -4.49
C THR A 125 -8.20 14.50 -5.69
N PRO A 126 -7.69 14.65 -6.93
CA PRO A 126 -8.53 14.65 -8.11
C PRO A 126 -9.34 13.36 -8.23
N LEU A 127 -10.61 13.49 -8.63
CA LEU A 127 -11.42 12.35 -9.06
C LEU A 127 -10.73 11.68 -10.25
N ARG A 128 -10.21 10.47 -10.04
CA ARG A 128 -9.54 9.71 -11.11
C ARG A 128 -10.50 9.18 -12.18
N VAL A 129 -11.80 9.23 -11.92
CA VAL A 129 -12.84 8.83 -12.87
C VAL A 129 -13.56 10.10 -13.33
N THR A 130 -13.33 10.46 -14.59
CA THR A 130 -13.97 11.62 -15.24
C THR A 130 -15.45 11.41 -15.50
N ASN A 131 -15.86 10.16 -15.78
CA ASN A 131 -17.25 9.80 -16.03
C ASN A 131 -17.65 8.53 -15.25
N VAL A 132 -18.18 8.75 -14.04
CA VAL A 132 -18.58 7.66 -13.14
C VAL A 132 -19.70 6.81 -13.76
N ALA A 133 -20.63 7.44 -14.48
CA ALA A 133 -21.77 6.73 -15.09
C ALA A 133 -21.31 5.75 -16.18
N GLU A 134 -20.34 6.14 -16.98
CA GLU A 134 -19.77 5.28 -18.02
C GLU A 134 -19.01 4.09 -17.44
N VAL A 135 -18.15 4.32 -16.44
CA VAL A 135 -17.44 3.22 -15.76
C VAL A 135 -18.41 2.25 -15.11
N GLN A 136 -19.49 2.75 -14.49
CA GLN A 136 -20.55 1.90 -13.94
C GLN A 136 -21.27 1.10 -15.03
N ALA A 137 -21.62 1.73 -16.15
CA ALA A 137 -22.28 1.06 -17.28
C ALA A 137 -21.39 -0.07 -17.86
N MET A 138 -20.09 0.19 -18.04
CA MET A 138 -19.13 -0.82 -18.49
C MET A 138 -19.00 -1.98 -17.50
N ALA A 139 -18.91 -1.68 -16.19
CA ALA A 139 -18.83 -2.72 -15.16
C ALA A 139 -20.10 -3.59 -15.12
N VAL A 140 -21.28 -2.97 -15.24
CA VAL A 140 -22.57 -3.69 -15.32
C VAL A 140 -22.62 -4.57 -16.56
N GLN A 141 -22.17 -4.08 -17.71
CA GLN A 141 -22.13 -4.85 -18.95
C GLN A 141 -21.21 -6.06 -18.83
N HIS A 142 -19.99 -5.88 -18.31
CA HIS A 142 -19.04 -6.96 -18.07
C HIS A 142 -19.57 -8.01 -17.08
N MET A 143 -20.31 -7.59 -16.04
CA MET A 143 -20.99 -8.52 -15.12
C MET A 143 -22.09 -9.33 -15.81
N LYS A 144 -22.86 -8.71 -16.71
CA LYS A 144 -23.90 -9.41 -17.49
C LYS A 144 -23.29 -10.44 -18.43
N GLU A 145 -22.22 -10.07 -19.15
CA GLU A 145 -21.51 -10.96 -20.08
C GLU A 145 -20.90 -12.16 -19.36
N LYS A 146 -20.19 -11.92 -18.24
CA LYS A 146 -19.61 -13.00 -17.43
C LYS A 146 -20.68 -13.94 -16.87
N LYS A 147 -21.86 -13.41 -16.50
CA LYS A 147 -23.00 -14.21 -16.05
C LYS A 147 -23.62 -15.02 -17.18
N ALA A 148 -23.70 -14.46 -18.39
CA ALA A 148 -24.20 -15.16 -19.58
C ALA A 148 -23.26 -16.31 -20.00
N SER A 149 -21.93 -16.08 -20.02
CA SER A 149 -20.94 -17.11 -20.33
C SER A 149 -20.96 -18.27 -19.33
N LYS A 150 -21.19 -17.98 -18.04
CA LYS A 150 -21.30 -19.01 -17.00
C LYS A 150 -22.60 -19.85 -17.13
N LYS A 151 -23.67 -19.25 -17.67
CA LYS A 151 -24.95 -19.93 -17.91
C LYS A 151 -24.94 -20.78 -19.20
N ALA A 152 -24.10 -20.42 -20.16
CA ALA A 152 -23.90 -21.19 -21.40
C ALA A 152 -23.00 -22.44 -21.22
N GLY A 153 -22.15 -22.45 -20.19
CA GLY A 153 -21.29 -23.60 -19.86
C GLY A 153 -21.97 -24.70 -19.02
N ASP A 154 -23.24 -24.52 -18.65
CA ASP A 154 -24.00 -25.42 -17.75
C ASP A 154 -25.09 -26.22 -18.51
N ALA A 155 -25.01 -26.27 -19.85
CA ALA A 155 -25.85 -27.15 -20.66
C ALA A 155 -25.36 -28.61 -20.51
N PRO A 156 -26.24 -29.62 -20.28
CA PRO A 156 -25.81 -30.99 -20.08
C PRO A 156 -25.17 -31.54 -21.36
N GLN A 157 -23.84 -31.70 -21.37
CA GLN A 157 -23.19 -32.58 -22.33
C GLN A 157 -23.33 -34.01 -21.83
N GLU A 158 -24.10 -34.80 -22.57
CA GLU A 158 -24.12 -36.25 -22.44
C GLU A 158 -22.69 -36.81 -22.55
N ALA A 159 -22.43 -37.81 -21.72
CA ALA A 159 -21.14 -38.38 -21.46
C ALA A 159 -20.49 -38.98 -22.73
N GLU A 160 -19.24 -38.60 -22.99
CA GLU A 160 -18.32 -39.51 -23.66
C GLU A 160 -16.91 -39.34 -23.07
N SER A 161 -16.43 -40.42 -22.44
CA SER A 161 -15.12 -40.51 -21.83
C SER A 161 -14.03 -40.51 -22.90
N THR A 162 -13.03 -39.63 -22.82
CA THR A 162 -11.67 -39.97 -23.25
C THR A 162 -10.65 -39.12 -22.48
N LYS A 163 -9.58 -39.78 -22.04
CA LYS A 163 -8.45 -39.30 -21.24
C LYS A 163 -7.65 -38.22 -21.99
N ASN A 164 -7.11 -37.21 -21.29
CA ASN A 164 -5.66 -36.93 -21.17
C ASN A 164 -5.34 -35.51 -20.67
N ASP A 165 -4.30 -35.46 -19.84
CA ASP A 165 -3.30 -34.41 -19.59
C ASP A 165 -3.72 -33.02 -19.08
N VAL A 166 -3.33 -32.79 -17.82
CA VAL A 166 -3.29 -31.50 -17.13
C VAL A 166 -2.12 -30.70 -17.67
N GLN A 167 -2.38 -29.83 -18.64
CA GLN A 167 -1.51 -28.69 -18.96
C GLN A 167 -2.31 -27.41 -18.72
N GLY A 168 -2.08 -26.79 -17.56
CA GLY A 168 -2.74 -25.55 -17.16
C GLY A 168 -2.43 -24.41 -18.14
N LEU A 169 -3.45 -23.91 -18.82
CA LEU A 169 -3.35 -22.72 -19.67
C LEU A 169 -3.05 -21.48 -18.80
N LEU A 170 -1.91 -20.86 -19.10
CA LEU A 170 -1.55 -19.51 -18.67
C LEU A 170 -2.59 -18.49 -19.15
N ILE A 171 -3.17 -17.74 -18.22
CA ILE A 171 -3.92 -16.51 -18.55
C ILE A 171 -2.89 -15.39 -18.70
N PRO A 172 -2.79 -14.68 -19.84
CA PRO A 172 -1.92 -13.53 -19.98
C PRO A 172 -2.46 -12.37 -19.14
N VAL A 173 -1.61 -11.77 -18.31
CA VAL A 173 -1.89 -10.52 -17.60
C VAL A 173 -1.76 -9.37 -18.61
N PRO A 174 -2.72 -8.44 -18.70
CA PRO A 174 -2.64 -7.33 -19.64
C PRO A 174 -1.44 -6.43 -19.31
N ALA A 175 -0.70 -6.08 -20.35
CA ALA A 175 0.41 -5.13 -20.29
C ALA A 175 -0.13 -3.75 -19.90
N PHE A 176 0.48 -3.14 -18.88
CA PHE A 176 0.35 -1.71 -18.67
C PHE A 176 1.41 -1.03 -19.55
N ASP A 177 0.93 -0.21 -20.49
CA ASP A 177 1.77 0.57 -21.39
C ASP A 177 2.64 1.56 -20.61
N LYS A 178 3.83 1.81 -21.18
CA LYS A 178 5.01 2.45 -20.60
C LYS A 178 4.87 3.95 -20.37
#